data_AF-A0A0N5CHY0-F1
#
_entry.id   AF-A0A0N5CHY0-F1
#
_cell.length_a   1.000
_cell.length_b   1.000
_cell.length_c   1.000
_cell.angle_alpha   90.00
_cell.angle_beta   90.00
_cell.angle_gamma   90.00
#
_symmetry.space_group_name_H-M   'P 1'
#
loop_
_entity.id
_entity.type
_entity.pdbx_description
1 polymer ?
#
loop_
_entity_poly.entity_id
_entity_poly.type
_entity_poly.pdbx_seq_one_letter_code
_entity_poly.pdbx_strand_id
1 'polypeptide(L)'
;MSKILILILATTLFTFTPVCSLSNETRGGFVLYYDNEVGVNWNDTKVSVLGKLSEKVFENFKNIFNITHHNGIYRSFVKPFNDIATSEHGNPGENYLLKLIESSKIDLVSSNTEIKKKAVEKYGKILTNMSKIASTNKYGDFVKEVKKVFDFSSNADGKFKNYQDEILKLKEQLEGNEKLIIKNGDENKRLRNIVIEFLENKFLYVVLDFTENCPIELKFNEAKKEYTAFTTYTNGEIYKKCLKNYYGQLYKLLDKSGVEFEGKRMFEKVKSNFGQN
;
A
#
# COMPACT_ATOMS: atom_id res chain seq x y z
N MET A 1 -34.51 -39.40 17.03
CA MET A 1 -33.19 -39.08 16.44
C MET A 1 -32.13 -39.46 17.45
N SER A 2 -31.24 -40.38 17.06
CA SER A 2 -30.44 -41.22 17.96
C SER A 2 -29.43 -40.42 18.80
N LYS A 3 -29.30 -40.76 20.09
CA LYS A 3 -28.32 -40.18 21.03
C LYS A 3 -26.86 -40.25 20.53
N ILE A 4 -26.60 -41.16 19.58
CA ILE A 4 -25.32 -41.30 18.89
C ILE A 4 -25.01 -40.10 17.98
N LEU A 5 -26.04 -39.49 17.37
CA LEU A 5 -25.89 -38.34 16.47
C LEU A 5 -25.52 -37.07 17.25
N ILE A 6 -26.00 -36.94 18.49
CA ILE A 6 -25.64 -35.85 19.41
C ILE A 6 -24.19 -36.02 19.90
N LEU A 7 -23.75 -37.27 20.14
CA LEU A 7 -22.38 -37.57 20.56
C LEU A 7 -21.36 -37.29 19.46
N ILE A 8 -21.71 -37.59 18.20
CA ILE A 8 -20.89 -37.29 17.02
C ILE A 8 -20.82 -35.77 16.80
N LEU A 9 -21.94 -35.04 16.92
CA LEU A 9 -21.92 -33.58 16.83
C LEU A 9 -21.05 -32.93 17.93
N ALA A 10 -21.14 -33.44 19.17
CA ALA A 10 -20.36 -32.94 20.29
C ALA A 10 -18.85 -33.22 20.14
N THR A 11 -18.47 -34.38 19.59
CA THR A 11 -17.05 -34.70 19.32
C THR A 11 -16.49 -33.93 18.12
N THR A 12 -17.30 -33.60 17.11
CA THR A 12 -16.88 -32.66 16.05
C THR A 12 -16.77 -31.22 16.57
N LEU A 13 -17.62 -30.79 17.50
CA LEU A 13 -17.51 -29.45 18.09
C LEU A 13 -16.29 -29.33 19.02
N PHE A 14 -15.92 -30.39 19.74
CA PHE A 14 -14.74 -30.39 20.61
C PHE A 14 -13.40 -30.55 19.88
N THR A 15 -13.39 -31.15 18.69
CA THR A 15 -12.16 -31.26 17.85
C THR A 15 -11.92 -30.05 16.95
N PHE A 16 -12.93 -29.20 16.74
CA PHE A 16 -12.78 -27.87 16.12
C PHE A 16 -12.53 -26.74 17.13
N THR A 17 -12.50 -27.04 18.43
CA THR A 17 -12.04 -26.11 19.47
C THR A 17 -10.61 -26.41 19.90
N PRO A 18 -9.62 -26.00 19.09
CA PRO A 18 -8.40 -25.45 19.65
C PRO A 18 -8.12 -24.08 19.01
N VAL A 19 -8.95 -23.08 19.33
CA VAL A 19 -8.57 -21.66 19.13
C VAL A 19 -8.94 -20.78 20.33
N CYS A 20 -9.69 -21.31 21.30
CA CYS A 20 -9.96 -20.63 22.57
C CYS A 20 -9.31 -21.39 23.73
N SER A 21 -7.99 -21.39 23.77
CA SER A 21 -7.24 -21.55 25.02
C SER A 21 -5.86 -20.93 24.87
N LEU A 22 -5.54 -20.06 25.83
CA LEU A 22 -4.22 -19.48 26.09
C LEU A 22 -3.79 -18.31 25.21
N SER A 23 -4.54 -17.20 25.25
CA SER A 23 -3.87 -15.88 25.34
C SER A 23 -3.55 -15.56 26.80
N ASN A 24 -2.82 -16.46 27.46
CA ASN A 24 -1.98 -16.01 28.57
C ASN A 24 -0.86 -15.20 27.93
N GLU A 25 -0.93 -13.88 28.10
CA GLU A 25 0.19 -12.95 27.92
C GLU A 25 1.20 -13.37 26.84
N THR A 26 0.79 -13.40 25.58
CA THR A 26 1.75 -12.96 24.58
C THR A 26 1.96 -11.47 24.84
N ARG A 27 2.96 -11.17 25.68
CA ARG A 27 3.80 -10.00 25.43
C ARG A 27 4.28 -10.17 24.00
N GLY A 28 3.48 -9.70 23.06
CA GLY A 28 3.79 -9.67 21.65
C GLY A 28 4.90 -8.66 21.47
N GLY A 29 6.11 -9.03 21.88
CA GLY A 29 7.31 -8.44 21.34
C GLY A 29 7.26 -8.73 19.86
N PHE A 30 6.95 -7.71 19.06
CA PHE A 30 7.27 -7.73 17.65
C PHE A 30 8.79 -7.95 17.60
N VAL A 31 9.22 -9.14 17.20
CA VAL A 31 10.62 -9.37 16.83
C VAL A 31 10.80 -8.69 15.49
N LEU A 32 10.97 -7.39 15.55
CA LEU A 32 11.51 -6.60 14.47
C LEU A 32 12.91 -7.15 14.22
N TYR A 33 13.08 -7.92 13.15
CA TYR A 33 14.39 -8.19 12.54
C TYR A 33 14.95 -6.89 11.92
N TYR A 34 14.91 -5.80 12.69
CA TYR A 34 15.65 -4.55 12.47
C TYR A 34 17.09 -4.71 12.97
N ASP A 35 17.60 -5.94 12.97
CA ASP A 35 18.90 -6.31 13.48
C ASP A 35 19.95 -5.42 12.82
N ASN A 36 20.48 -4.49 13.62
CA ASN A 36 21.66 -3.66 13.36
C ASN A 36 21.70 -2.75 12.13
N GLU A 37 20.84 -2.86 11.11
CA GLU A 37 20.87 -1.97 9.94
C GLU A 37 20.61 -0.50 10.32
N VAL A 38 19.79 -0.29 11.35
CA VAL A 38 19.37 1.04 11.79
C VAL A 38 20.17 1.54 13.01
N GLY A 39 21.08 0.73 13.56
CA GLY A 39 21.91 1.14 14.71
C GLY A 39 21.13 1.50 15.98
N VAL A 40 19.93 0.94 16.16
CA VAL A 40 19.12 1.06 17.38
C VAL A 40 19.04 -0.27 18.07
N ASN A 41 19.32 -0.28 19.38
CA ASN A 41 19.05 -1.42 20.22
C ASN A 41 17.59 -1.36 20.69
N TRP A 42 16.68 -2.02 19.97
CA TRP A 42 15.26 -2.05 20.27
C TRP A 42 14.96 -2.88 21.54
N ASN A 43 14.33 -2.24 22.53
CA ASN A 43 13.84 -2.89 23.75
C ASN A 43 12.34 -2.67 23.90
N ASP A 44 11.71 -3.36 24.85
CA ASP A 44 10.25 -3.30 25.08
C ASP A 44 9.72 -1.86 25.22
N THR A 45 10.48 -0.97 25.87
CA THR A 45 10.09 0.44 26.05
C THR A 45 10.12 1.20 24.74
N LYS A 46 11.22 1.10 23.97
CA LYS A 46 11.36 1.73 22.64
C LYS A 46 10.29 1.22 21.68
N VAL A 47 10.06 -0.10 21.67
CA VAL A 47 9.01 -0.76 20.87
C VAL A 47 7.62 -0.27 21.25
N SER A 48 7.32 -0.15 22.56
CA SER A 48 6.03 0.37 23.02
C SER A 48 5.78 1.82 22.58
N VAL A 49 6.80 2.67 22.67
CA VAL A 49 6.68 4.09 22.25
C VAL A 49 6.57 4.21 20.73
N LEU A 50 7.34 3.45 19.96
CA LEU A 50 7.19 3.34 18.50
C LEU A 50 5.80 2.82 18.12
N GLY A 51 5.28 1.84 18.85
CA GLY A 51 3.93 1.30 18.65
C GLY A 51 2.85 2.36 18.81
N LYS A 52 2.94 3.23 19.82
CA LYS A 52 1.99 4.35 20.01
C LYS A 52 2.06 5.37 18.88
N LEU A 53 3.26 5.71 18.40
CA LEU A 53 3.43 6.58 17.24
C LEU A 53 2.80 5.94 15.99
N SER A 54 3.08 4.66 15.77
CA SER A 54 2.59 3.90 14.61
C SER A 54 1.07 3.75 14.62
N GLU A 55 0.47 3.45 15.78
CA GLU A 55 -0.98 3.42 15.98
C GLU A 55 -1.61 4.77 15.64
N LYS A 56 -1.01 5.89 16.11
CA LYS A 56 -1.50 7.24 15.81
C LYS A 56 -1.45 7.56 14.32
N VAL A 57 -0.38 7.16 13.64
CA VAL A 57 -0.23 7.31 12.18
C VAL A 57 -1.28 6.49 11.45
N PHE A 58 -1.51 5.25 11.87
CA PHE A 58 -2.52 4.37 11.28
C PHE A 58 -3.95 4.87 11.49
N GLU A 59 -4.29 5.39 12.66
CA GLU A 59 -5.61 6.00 12.90
C GLU A 59 -5.84 7.25 12.04
N ASN A 60 -4.83 8.12 11.91
CA ASN A 60 -4.91 9.26 11.00
C ASN A 60 -5.05 8.81 9.54
N PHE A 61 -4.36 7.74 9.13
CA PHE A 61 -4.51 7.15 7.81
C PHE A 61 -5.93 6.61 7.57
N LYS A 62 -6.51 5.89 8.54
CA LYS A 62 -7.90 5.42 8.47
C LYS A 62 -8.88 6.58 8.32
N ASN A 63 -8.61 7.71 8.99
CA ASN A 63 -9.48 8.88 8.94
C ASN A 63 -9.58 9.50 7.54
N ILE A 64 -8.58 9.34 6.67
CA ILE A 64 -8.67 9.73 5.26
C ILE A 64 -9.90 9.11 4.58
N PHE A 65 -10.23 7.86 4.96
CA PHE A 65 -11.37 7.14 4.40
C PHE A 65 -12.67 7.34 5.18
N ASN A 66 -12.60 7.76 6.44
CA ASN A 66 -13.77 7.97 7.31
C ASN A 66 -14.35 9.39 7.24
N ILE A 67 -13.55 10.41 6.89
CA ILE A 67 -13.95 11.84 6.92
C ILE A 67 -15.02 12.18 5.87
N THR A 68 -15.42 11.24 5.01
CA THR A 68 -16.70 11.39 4.29
C THR A 68 -17.54 10.13 4.41
N HIS A 69 -18.67 10.23 5.12
CA HIS A 69 -19.77 9.25 5.16
C HIS A 69 -20.47 9.05 3.79
N HIS A 70 -19.74 9.19 2.68
CA HIS A 70 -20.23 8.91 1.36
C HIS A 70 -19.81 7.49 0.99
N ASN A 71 -20.80 6.64 0.70
CA ASN A 71 -20.64 5.34 0.02
C ASN A 71 -19.70 5.39 -1.21
N GLY A 72 -19.38 6.58 -1.73
CA GLY A 72 -18.40 6.84 -2.77
C GLY A 72 -16.94 6.54 -2.39
N ILE A 73 -16.47 6.76 -1.16
CA ILE A 73 -15.04 6.51 -0.81
C ILE A 73 -14.71 5.02 -0.85
N TYR A 74 -15.56 4.19 -0.22
CA TYR A 74 -15.31 2.75 -0.18
C TYR A 74 -15.22 2.15 -1.58
N ARG A 75 -16.13 2.55 -2.47
CA ARG A 75 -16.17 2.06 -3.87
C ARG A 75 -15.05 2.63 -4.74
N SER A 76 -14.67 3.89 -4.54
CA SER A 76 -13.71 4.58 -5.44
C SER A 76 -12.26 4.40 -5.03
N PHE A 77 -11.98 4.21 -3.73
CA PHE A 77 -10.62 4.08 -3.21
C PHE A 77 -10.39 2.75 -2.48
N VAL A 78 -11.15 2.46 -1.42
CA VAL A 78 -10.84 1.33 -0.52
C VAL A 78 -10.89 -0.01 -1.25
N LYS A 79 -12.00 -0.32 -1.94
CA LYS A 79 -12.16 -1.61 -2.62
C LYS A 79 -11.11 -1.80 -3.74
N PRO A 80 -10.89 -0.86 -4.67
CA PRO A 80 -9.83 -1.00 -5.67
C PRO A 80 -8.44 -1.23 -5.08
N PHE A 81 -8.05 -0.50 -4.02
CA PHE A 81 -6.75 -0.70 -3.36
C PHE A 81 -6.67 -2.04 -2.62
N ASN A 82 -7.73 -2.45 -1.94
CA ASN A 82 -7.79 -3.73 -1.24
C ASN A 82 -7.68 -4.92 -2.21
N ASP A 83 -8.35 -4.84 -3.35
CA ASP A 83 -8.25 -5.83 -4.42
C ASP A 83 -6.82 -5.96 -4.96
N ILE A 84 -6.04 -4.86 -4.98
CA ILE A 84 -4.61 -4.90 -5.35
C ILE A 84 -3.78 -5.54 -4.23
N ALA A 85 -3.95 -5.09 -2.99
CA ALA A 85 -3.17 -5.58 -1.84
C ALA A 85 -3.37 -7.09 -1.59
N THR A 86 -4.58 -7.60 -1.74
CA THR A 86 -4.90 -9.03 -1.56
C THR A 86 -4.47 -9.90 -2.73
N SER A 87 -4.11 -9.31 -3.87
CA SER A 87 -3.65 -10.05 -5.04
C SER A 87 -2.17 -10.44 -4.97
N GLU A 88 -1.40 -9.91 -4.01
CA GLU A 88 0.06 -10.11 -3.94
C GLU A 88 0.46 -11.18 -2.91
N HIS A 89 1.52 -11.94 -3.25
CA HIS A 89 2.15 -12.92 -2.37
C HIS A 89 3.50 -12.40 -1.87
N GLY A 90 3.64 -12.25 -0.56
CA GLY A 90 4.87 -11.71 0.05
C GLY A 90 4.58 -10.83 1.26
N ASN A 91 5.65 -10.31 1.86
CA ASN A 91 5.56 -9.30 2.92
C ASN A 91 5.56 -7.90 2.30
N PRO A 92 4.84 -6.93 2.90
CA PRO A 92 4.89 -5.56 2.44
C PRO A 92 6.31 -4.98 2.54
N GLY A 93 6.70 -4.13 1.58
CA GLY A 93 8.02 -3.50 1.54
C GLY A 93 8.12 -2.41 0.48
N GLU A 94 9.29 -1.77 0.35
CA GLU A 94 9.49 -0.70 -0.64
C GLU A 94 9.26 -1.19 -2.09
N ASN A 95 8.73 -0.29 -2.94
CA ASN A 95 8.41 -0.53 -4.35
C ASN A 95 7.47 -1.73 -4.57
N TYR A 96 6.52 -1.93 -3.65
CA TYR A 96 5.66 -3.10 -3.60
C TYR A 96 4.90 -3.37 -4.91
N LEU A 97 4.31 -2.34 -5.53
CA LEU A 97 3.57 -2.51 -6.79
C LEU A 97 4.50 -2.81 -7.96
N LEU A 98 5.71 -2.26 -7.97
CA LEU A 98 6.70 -2.58 -9.01
C LEU A 98 7.16 -4.04 -8.87
N LYS A 99 7.42 -4.51 -7.65
CA LYS A 99 7.73 -5.92 -7.38
C LYS A 99 6.60 -6.86 -7.81
N LEU A 100 5.34 -6.47 -7.57
CA LEU A 100 4.16 -7.18 -8.07
C LEU A 100 4.14 -7.24 -9.61
N ILE A 101 4.49 -6.15 -10.30
CA ILE A 101 4.62 -6.13 -11.76
C ILE A 101 5.79 -7.02 -12.21
N GLU A 102 6.91 -7.04 -11.49
CA GLU A 102 8.05 -7.86 -11.85
C GLU A 102 7.79 -9.35 -11.65
N SER A 103 7.16 -9.74 -10.54
CA SER A 103 6.78 -11.13 -10.28
C SER A 103 5.74 -11.64 -11.29
N SER A 104 4.90 -10.75 -11.84
CA SER A 104 3.94 -11.09 -12.90
C SER A 104 4.56 -11.64 -14.18
N LYS A 105 5.83 -11.33 -14.45
CA LYS A 105 6.49 -11.67 -15.72
C LYS A 105 6.48 -13.17 -15.98
N ILE A 106 6.75 -13.96 -14.96
CA ILE A 106 6.86 -15.43 -15.06
C ILE A 106 5.51 -16.03 -15.46
N ASP A 107 4.43 -15.64 -14.79
CA ASP A 107 3.11 -16.19 -15.04
C ASP A 107 2.54 -15.73 -16.38
N LEU A 108 2.76 -14.47 -16.75
CA LEU A 108 2.24 -13.88 -18.00
C LEU A 108 2.90 -14.44 -19.26
N VAL A 109 4.12 -14.97 -19.17
CA VAL A 109 4.83 -15.63 -20.29
C VAL A 109 4.83 -17.16 -20.20
N SER A 110 4.15 -17.73 -19.20
CA SER A 110 4.07 -19.18 -18.98
C SER A 110 3.62 -19.93 -20.24
N SER A 111 4.15 -21.13 -20.47
CA SER A 111 3.64 -22.03 -21.52
C SER A 111 2.30 -22.65 -21.14
N ASN A 112 1.95 -22.67 -19.85
CA ASN A 112 0.67 -23.14 -19.36
C ASN A 112 -0.42 -22.08 -19.60
N THR A 113 -1.41 -22.42 -20.43
CA THR A 113 -2.49 -21.52 -20.85
C THR A 113 -3.40 -21.09 -19.70
N GLU A 114 -3.64 -21.96 -18.72
CA GLU A 114 -4.49 -21.65 -17.56
C GLU A 114 -3.80 -20.69 -16.60
N ILE A 115 -2.51 -20.93 -16.29
CA ILE A 115 -1.70 -20.03 -15.45
C ILE A 115 -1.62 -18.65 -16.11
N LYS A 116 -1.32 -18.61 -17.42
CA LYS A 116 -1.26 -17.37 -18.20
C LYS A 116 -2.60 -16.63 -18.17
N LYS A 117 -3.72 -17.32 -18.40
CA LYS A 117 -5.05 -16.69 -18.41
C LYS A 117 -5.39 -16.09 -17.04
N LYS A 118 -5.16 -16.83 -15.95
CA LYS A 118 -5.38 -16.32 -14.58
C LYS A 118 -4.51 -15.10 -14.28
N ALA A 119 -3.25 -15.11 -14.72
CA ALA A 119 -2.36 -13.96 -14.58
C ALA A 119 -2.86 -12.76 -15.38
N VAL A 120 -3.29 -12.95 -16.63
CA VAL A 120 -3.83 -11.88 -17.47
C VAL A 120 -5.07 -11.24 -16.85
N GLU A 121 -6.01 -12.04 -16.33
CA GLU A 121 -7.20 -11.55 -15.62
C GLU A 121 -6.81 -10.76 -14.36
N LYS A 122 -5.91 -11.30 -13.55
CA LYS A 122 -5.41 -10.67 -12.31
C LYS A 122 -4.74 -9.32 -12.59
N TYR A 123 -3.75 -9.30 -13.48
CA TYR A 123 -2.93 -8.13 -13.76
C TYR A 123 -3.69 -7.09 -14.60
N GLY A 124 -4.62 -7.52 -15.47
CA GLY A 124 -5.58 -6.62 -16.13
C GLY A 124 -6.50 -5.92 -15.13
N LYS A 125 -6.98 -6.65 -14.11
CA LYS A 125 -7.78 -6.07 -13.02
C LYS A 125 -6.98 -5.07 -12.18
N ILE A 126 -5.72 -5.36 -11.85
CA ILE A 126 -4.83 -4.41 -11.15
C ILE A 126 -4.68 -3.12 -11.94
N LEU A 127 -4.34 -3.22 -13.24
CA LEU A 127 -4.20 -2.06 -14.13
C LEU A 127 -5.49 -1.22 -14.18
N THR A 128 -6.64 -1.89 -14.26
CA THR A 128 -7.96 -1.25 -14.26
C THR A 128 -8.26 -0.55 -12.94
N ASN A 129 -7.98 -1.20 -11.81
CA ASN A 129 -8.22 -0.63 -10.47
C ASN A 129 -7.37 0.61 -10.22
N MET A 130 -6.07 0.56 -10.55
CA MET A 130 -5.16 1.72 -10.44
C MET A 130 -5.68 2.90 -11.28
N SER A 131 -6.24 2.62 -12.45
CA SER A 131 -6.76 3.66 -13.34
C SER A 131 -8.08 4.25 -12.85
N LYS A 132 -8.97 3.42 -12.32
CA LYS A 132 -10.22 3.86 -11.67
C LYS A 132 -9.92 4.80 -10.50
N ILE A 133 -8.98 4.41 -9.63
CA ILE A 133 -8.51 5.25 -8.52
C ILE A 133 -8.05 6.62 -9.05
N ALA A 134 -7.09 6.62 -9.98
CA ALA A 134 -6.51 7.85 -10.52
C ALA A 134 -7.52 8.70 -11.32
N SER A 135 -8.60 8.11 -11.81
CA SER A 135 -9.67 8.81 -12.53
C SER A 135 -10.76 9.40 -11.63
N THR A 136 -10.71 9.13 -10.33
CA THR A 136 -11.68 9.68 -9.38
C THR A 136 -11.44 11.18 -9.25
N ASN A 137 -12.49 11.98 -9.30
CA ASN A 137 -12.41 13.46 -9.16
C ASN A 137 -11.89 13.94 -7.78
N LYS A 138 -11.68 13.03 -6.84
CA LYS A 138 -11.11 13.28 -5.51
C LYS A 138 -9.66 12.82 -5.38
N TYR A 139 -9.05 12.29 -6.45
CA TYR A 139 -7.73 11.67 -6.37
C TYR A 139 -6.64 12.66 -5.95
N GLY A 140 -6.62 13.87 -6.52
CA GLY A 140 -5.66 14.90 -6.14
C GLY A 140 -5.72 15.28 -4.65
N ASP A 141 -6.92 15.37 -4.07
CA ASP A 141 -7.09 15.66 -2.65
C ASP A 141 -6.75 14.45 -1.78
N PHE A 142 -7.09 13.24 -2.21
CA PHE A 142 -6.68 12.01 -1.56
C PHE A 142 -5.15 11.89 -1.45
N VAL A 143 -4.42 12.16 -2.54
CA VAL A 143 -2.95 12.17 -2.55
C VAL A 143 -2.38 13.18 -1.54
N LYS A 144 -2.96 14.38 -1.43
CA LYS A 144 -2.53 15.40 -0.46
C LYS A 144 -2.75 14.94 0.99
N GLU A 145 -3.92 14.37 1.30
CA GLU A 145 -4.24 13.89 2.65
C GLU A 145 -3.34 12.71 3.04
N VAL A 146 -3.10 11.77 2.13
CA VAL A 146 -2.13 10.68 2.35
C VAL A 146 -0.75 11.27 2.64
N LYS A 147 -0.24 12.17 1.79
CA LYS A 147 1.07 12.80 2.00
C LYS A 147 1.17 13.49 3.37
N LYS A 148 0.11 14.17 3.80
CA LYS A 148 0.06 14.88 5.09
C LYS A 148 0.18 13.93 6.28
N VAL A 149 -0.48 12.76 6.24
CA VAL A 149 -0.41 11.75 7.32
C VAL A 149 1.00 11.21 7.51
N PHE A 150 1.80 11.10 6.44
CA PHE A 150 3.17 10.59 6.52
C PHE A 150 4.23 11.69 6.46
N ASP A 151 3.86 12.95 6.74
CA ASP A 151 4.79 14.07 6.84
C ASP A 151 5.37 14.16 8.26
N PHE A 152 6.61 13.69 8.41
CA PHE A 152 7.40 13.77 9.65
C PHE A 152 8.41 14.93 9.64
N SER A 153 8.21 15.94 8.76
CA SER A 153 9.07 17.12 8.74
C SER A 153 8.84 18.04 9.94
N SER A 154 9.86 18.83 10.28
CA SER A 154 9.78 19.88 11.30
C SER A 154 9.72 21.28 10.70
N ASN A 155 9.14 22.20 11.45
CA ASN A 155 9.18 23.63 11.21
C ASN A 155 10.59 24.18 11.54
N ALA A 156 10.83 25.44 11.17
CA ALA A 156 12.11 26.12 11.43
C ALA A 156 12.44 26.24 12.93
N ASP A 157 11.44 26.20 13.82
CA ASP A 157 11.62 26.19 15.27
C ASP A 157 11.98 24.80 15.84
N GLY A 158 12.12 23.79 14.97
CA GLY A 158 12.45 22.41 15.35
C GLY A 158 11.25 21.57 15.79
N LYS A 159 10.02 22.11 15.84
CA LYS A 159 8.81 21.33 16.14
C LYS A 159 8.32 20.58 14.91
N PHE A 160 7.99 19.31 15.06
CA PHE A 160 7.35 18.48 14.06
C PHE A 160 5.98 19.03 13.68
N LYS A 161 5.68 18.99 12.38
CA LYS A 161 4.37 19.40 11.85
C LYS A 161 3.25 18.48 12.30
N ASN A 162 3.54 17.19 12.40
CA ASN A 162 2.62 16.16 12.87
C ASN A 162 3.29 15.31 13.96
N TYR A 163 2.48 14.74 14.85
CA TYR A 163 2.92 13.77 15.87
C TYR A 163 4.03 14.27 16.81
N GLN A 164 4.08 15.58 17.08
CA GLN A 164 5.13 16.20 17.92
C GLN A 164 5.33 15.43 19.23
N ASP A 165 4.26 15.17 19.97
CA ASP A 165 4.34 14.56 21.29
C ASP A 165 4.79 13.10 21.22
N GLU A 166 4.30 12.34 20.26
CA GLU A 166 4.68 10.95 20.04
C GLU A 166 6.14 10.81 19.58
N ILE A 167 6.60 11.69 18.68
CA ILE A 167 7.98 11.71 18.18
C ILE A 167 8.96 12.14 19.29
N LEU A 168 8.61 13.13 20.11
CA LEU A 168 9.43 13.53 21.25
C LEU A 168 9.59 12.39 22.26
N LYS A 169 8.51 11.70 22.60
CA LYS A 169 8.56 10.53 23.47
C LYS A 169 9.48 9.45 22.92
N LEU A 170 9.43 9.19 21.61
CA LEU A 170 10.36 8.23 20.98
C LEU A 170 11.80 8.73 21.09
N LYS A 171 12.05 10.01 20.77
CA LYS A 171 13.38 10.63 20.84
C LYS A 171 14.00 10.58 22.24
N GLU A 172 13.19 10.66 23.29
CA GLU A 172 13.61 10.53 24.68
C GLU A 172 14.09 9.11 25.03
N GLN A 173 13.53 8.08 24.38
CA GLN A 173 13.95 6.69 24.59
C GLN A 173 15.21 6.29 23.79
N LEU A 174 15.58 7.06 22.77
CA LEU A 174 16.75 6.79 21.94
C LEU A 174 18.03 7.30 22.63
N GLU A 175 19.11 6.54 22.56
CA GLU A 175 20.39 6.83 23.22
C GLU A 175 21.49 7.21 22.22
N GLY A 176 22.35 8.17 22.59
CA GLY A 176 23.53 8.54 21.78
C GLY A 176 23.23 8.74 20.29
N ASN A 177 23.83 7.90 19.45
CA ASN A 177 23.70 7.94 17.99
C ASN A 177 22.34 7.45 17.47
N GLU A 178 21.54 6.75 18.28
CA GLU A 178 20.18 6.32 17.89
C GLU A 178 19.28 7.53 17.58
N LYS A 179 19.52 8.66 18.28
CA LYS A 179 18.80 9.92 18.05
C LYS A 179 18.97 10.47 16.63
N LEU A 180 19.96 10.00 15.87
CA LEU A 180 20.17 10.38 14.46
C LEU A 180 19.07 9.89 13.51
N ILE A 181 18.18 9.00 13.96
CA ILE A 181 16.94 8.66 13.25
C ILE A 181 16.02 9.87 13.12
N ILE A 182 16.08 10.77 14.10
CA ILE A 182 15.19 11.92 14.23
C ILE A 182 16.05 13.19 14.11
N LYS A 183 16.15 13.71 12.88
CA LYS A 183 16.91 14.92 12.55
C LYS A 183 16.01 16.14 12.51
N ASN A 184 16.57 17.28 12.91
CA ASN A 184 15.92 18.57 12.71
C ASN A 184 16.09 18.99 11.24
N GLY A 185 15.00 19.35 10.55
CA GLY A 185 15.03 19.96 9.21
C GLY A 185 14.85 19.01 8.01
N ASP A 186 15.05 17.70 8.15
CA ASP A 186 14.74 16.72 7.10
C ASP A 186 13.28 16.22 7.21
N GLU A 187 12.74 15.62 6.14
CA GLU A 187 11.44 14.89 6.15
C GLU A 187 11.40 13.69 7.12
N ASN A 188 12.47 13.47 7.90
CA ASN A 188 12.67 12.33 8.78
C ASN A 188 12.35 11.00 8.08
N LYS A 189 12.85 10.85 6.85
CA LYS A 189 12.63 9.67 5.99
C LYS A 189 12.91 8.36 6.72
N ARG A 190 13.95 8.34 7.56
CA ARG A 190 14.30 7.17 8.37
C ARG A 190 13.24 6.83 9.42
N LEU A 191 12.74 7.84 10.16
CA LEU A 191 11.62 7.64 11.09
C LEU A 191 10.36 7.17 10.36
N ARG A 192 10.04 7.80 9.22
CA ARG A 192 8.91 7.41 8.38
C ARG A 192 9.01 5.93 7.98
N ASN A 193 10.16 5.49 7.49
CA ASN A 193 10.37 4.09 7.09
C ASN A 193 10.18 3.14 8.28
N ILE A 194 10.77 3.45 9.44
CA ILE A 194 10.62 2.64 10.67
C ILE A 194 9.14 2.52 11.07
N VAL A 195 8.37 3.62 11.02
CA VAL A 195 6.94 3.59 11.36
C VAL A 195 6.14 2.73 10.36
N ILE A 196 6.42 2.87 9.06
CA ILE A 196 5.70 2.13 8.01
C ILE A 196 6.00 0.63 8.10
N GLU A 197 7.27 0.27 8.29
CA GLU A 197 7.71 -1.11 8.48
C GLU A 197 7.18 -1.69 9.79
N PHE A 198 7.12 -0.92 10.88
CA PHE A 198 6.50 -1.37 12.13
C PHE A 198 5.02 -1.78 11.94
N LEU A 199 4.29 -1.09 11.07
CA LEU A 199 2.88 -1.36 10.82
C LEU A 199 2.63 -2.63 10.00
N GLU A 200 3.61 -3.09 9.21
CA GLU A 200 3.54 -4.27 8.32
C GLU A 200 2.22 -4.39 7.52
N ASN A 201 1.63 -3.26 7.12
CA ASN A 201 0.27 -3.22 6.56
C ASN A 201 0.26 -3.13 5.03
N LYS A 202 0.01 -4.26 4.34
CA LYS A 202 -0.02 -4.33 2.86
C LYS A 202 -0.90 -3.27 2.18
N PHE A 203 -2.07 -2.99 2.74
CA PHE A 203 -2.98 -1.99 2.16
C PHE A 203 -2.37 -0.59 2.20
N LEU A 204 -1.80 -0.20 3.34
CA LEU A 204 -1.09 1.06 3.52
C LEU A 204 0.10 1.17 2.55
N TYR A 205 0.90 0.11 2.40
CA TYR A 205 2.03 0.09 1.47
C TYR A 205 1.60 0.30 0.01
N VAL A 206 0.52 -0.38 -0.42
CA VAL A 206 -0.04 -0.20 -1.77
C VAL A 206 -0.50 1.25 -1.98
N VAL A 207 -1.20 1.83 -1.00
CA VAL A 207 -1.70 3.20 -1.08
C VAL A 207 -0.53 4.20 -1.16
N LEU A 208 0.47 4.04 -0.29
CA LEU A 208 1.65 4.90 -0.26
C LEU A 208 2.45 4.80 -1.56
N ASP A 209 2.85 3.60 -1.96
CA ASP A 209 3.66 3.40 -3.17
C ASP A 209 2.95 3.98 -4.40
N PHE A 210 1.63 3.79 -4.50
CA PHE A 210 0.86 4.34 -5.61
C PHE A 210 0.77 5.87 -5.58
N THR A 211 0.42 6.46 -4.44
CA THR A 211 0.20 7.92 -4.34
C THR A 211 1.49 8.73 -4.45
N GLU A 212 2.63 8.18 -4.00
CA GLU A 212 3.93 8.84 -4.09
C GLU A 212 4.53 8.76 -5.50
N ASN A 213 4.34 7.62 -6.17
CA ASN A 213 4.94 7.40 -7.49
C ASN A 213 3.99 7.71 -8.66
N CYS A 214 2.69 7.82 -8.39
CA CYS A 214 1.69 8.19 -9.37
C CYS A 214 0.68 9.25 -8.89
N PRO A 215 1.12 10.48 -8.57
CA PRO A 215 0.21 11.57 -8.18
C PRO A 215 -0.53 12.21 -9.38
N ILE A 216 -0.74 11.46 -10.47
CA ILE A 216 -1.30 11.97 -11.73
C ILE A 216 -2.77 11.57 -11.82
N GLU A 217 -3.63 12.54 -12.13
CA GLU A 217 -5.03 12.27 -12.41
C GLU A 217 -5.25 11.76 -13.85
N LEU A 218 -6.14 10.78 -13.98
CA LEU A 218 -6.63 10.31 -15.27
C LEU A 218 -8.05 10.85 -15.52
N LYS A 219 -8.45 10.89 -16.79
CA LYS A 219 -9.83 11.10 -17.23
C LYS A 219 -10.27 9.92 -18.05
N PHE A 220 -11.39 9.32 -17.66
CA PHE A 220 -12.06 8.30 -18.45
C PHE A 220 -12.99 8.96 -19.47
N ASN A 221 -12.83 8.62 -20.74
CA ASN A 221 -13.71 9.03 -21.82
C ASN A 221 -14.72 7.91 -22.08
N GLU A 222 -15.97 8.11 -21.69
CA GLU A 222 -17.06 7.12 -21.87
C GLU A 222 -17.29 6.74 -23.33
N ALA A 223 -17.25 7.72 -24.24
CA ALA A 223 -17.51 7.48 -25.67
C ALA A 223 -16.45 6.60 -26.33
N LYS A 224 -15.19 6.78 -25.95
CA LYS A 224 -14.06 5.97 -26.46
C LYS A 224 -13.73 4.77 -25.58
N LYS A 225 -14.29 4.72 -24.37
CA LYS A 225 -13.91 3.79 -23.29
C LYS A 225 -12.39 3.79 -23.07
N GLU A 226 -11.81 4.98 -22.87
CA GLU A 226 -10.35 5.17 -22.78
C GLU A 226 -9.95 6.05 -21.60
N TYR A 227 -8.86 5.70 -20.91
CA TYR A 227 -8.21 6.59 -19.96
C TYR A 227 -7.23 7.52 -20.68
N THR A 228 -7.19 8.77 -20.23
CA THR A 228 -6.25 9.79 -20.69
C THR A 228 -5.64 10.49 -19.49
N ALA A 229 -4.34 10.75 -19.50
CA ALA A 229 -3.73 11.54 -18.43
C ALA A 229 -4.21 12.99 -18.53
N PHE A 230 -4.56 13.59 -17.39
CA PHE A 230 -4.93 15.00 -17.33
C PHE A 230 -3.67 15.86 -17.40
N THR A 231 -3.61 16.76 -18.38
CA THR A 231 -2.40 17.40 -18.92
C THR A 231 -1.79 18.53 -18.08
N THR A 232 -2.28 18.80 -16.86
CA THR A 232 -1.77 19.92 -16.04
C THR A 232 -0.78 19.44 -14.98
N TYR A 233 0.45 19.08 -15.37
CA TYR A 233 1.54 18.97 -14.41
C TYR A 233 2.82 19.61 -14.93
N THR A 234 3.36 20.50 -14.12
CA THR A 234 4.63 21.23 -14.28
C THR A 234 5.87 20.36 -14.08
N ASN A 235 5.72 19.06 -13.72
CA ASN A 235 6.83 18.14 -13.47
C ASN A 235 6.78 16.90 -14.40
N GLY A 236 7.43 17.01 -15.56
CA GLY A 236 7.49 15.95 -16.57
C GLY A 236 8.19 14.66 -16.12
N GLU A 237 9.03 14.70 -15.09
CA GLU A 237 9.71 13.51 -14.57
C GLU A 237 8.77 12.61 -13.79
N ILE A 238 7.95 13.17 -12.90
CA ILE A 238 6.90 12.45 -12.16
C ILE A 238 5.90 11.83 -13.14
N TYR A 239 5.54 12.59 -14.19
CA TYR A 239 4.69 12.12 -15.27
C TYR A 239 5.25 10.86 -15.95
N LYS A 240 6.51 10.96 -16.40
CA LYS A 240 7.21 9.84 -17.02
C LYS A 240 7.35 8.65 -16.07
N LYS A 241 7.66 8.89 -14.79
CA LYS A 241 7.84 7.82 -13.79
C LYS A 241 6.54 7.02 -13.60
N CYS A 242 5.41 7.68 -13.37
CA CYS A 242 4.15 6.96 -13.20
C CYS A 242 3.76 6.18 -14.46
N LEU A 243 3.65 6.88 -15.60
CA LEU A 243 3.12 6.25 -16.81
C LEU A 243 4.05 5.15 -17.31
N LYS A 244 5.37 5.37 -17.28
CA LYS A 244 6.33 4.37 -17.75
C LYS A 244 6.39 3.17 -16.80
N ASN A 245 6.49 3.41 -15.49
CA ASN A 245 6.83 2.33 -14.54
C ASN A 245 5.61 1.53 -14.10
N TYR A 246 4.45 2.16 -13.92
CA TYR A 246 3.27 1.49 -13.37
C TYR A 246 2.31 1.05 -14.46
N TYR A 247 1.84 1.98 -15.29
CA TYR A 247 0.90 1.64 -16.37
C TYR A 247 1.61 0.97 -17.56
N GLY A 248 2.77 1.50 -17.96
CA GLY A 248 3.46 1.08 -19.18
C GLY A 248 4.15 -0.27 -19.08
N GLN A 249 4.81 -0.57 -17.96
CA GLN A 249 5.42 -1.89 -17.76
C GLN A 249 4.35 -2.99 -17.70
N LEU A 250 3.33 -2.80 -16.86
CA LEU A 250 2.25 -3.78 -16.72
C LEU A 250 1.48 -3.98 -18.02
N TYR A 251 1.14 -2.89 -18.72
CA TYR A 251 0.51 -2.97 -20.05
C TYR A 251 1.38 -3.75 -21.04
N LYS A 252 2.69 -3.47 -21.13
CA LYS A 252 3.58 -4.16 -22.08
C LYS A 252 3.66 -5.66 -21.80
N LEU A 253 3.65 -6.08 -20.54
CA LEU A 253 3.63 -7.49 -20.17
C LEU A 253 2.31 -8.15 -20.56
N LEU A 254 1.18 -7.49 -20.30
CA LEU A 254 -0.14 -7.96 -20.70
C LEU A 254 -0.28 -8.05 -22.22
N ASP A 255 0.16 -7.05 -22.98
CA ASP A 255 0.08 -7.02 -24.45
C ASP A 255 0.92 -8.15 -25.08
N LYS A 256 2.12 -8.41 -24.52
CA LYS A 256 2.99 -9.52 -24.95
C LYS A 256 2.46 -10.91 -24.63
N SER A 257 1.51 -11.05 -23.72
CA SER A 257 0.91 -12.35 -23.38
C SER A 257 0.11 -12.96 -24.55
N GLY A 258 -0.32 -12.12 -25.51
CA GLY A 258 -1.14 -12.52 -26.65
C GLY A 258 -2.61 -12.81 -26.31
N VAL A 259 -2.99 -12.73 -25.03
CA VAL A 259 -4.37 -12.93 -24.56
C VAL A 259 -5.06 -11.58 -24.42
N GLU A 260 -6.32 -11.49 -24.86
CA GLU A 260 -7.13 -10.30 -24.69
C GLU A 260 -7.51 -10.13 -23.20
N PHE A 261 -7.46 -8.89 -22.69
CA PHE A 261 -7.77 -8.59 -21.30
C PHE A 261 -8.71 -7.39 -21.18
N GLU A 262 -9.53 -7.41 -20.14
CA GLU A 262 -10.44 -6.32 -19.82
C GLU A 262 -9.65 -5.01 -19.67
N GLY A 263 -10.03 -4.00 -20.43
CA GLY A 263 -9.36 -2.71 -20.41
C GLY A 263 -8.21 -2.55 -21.40
N LYS A 264 -7.86 -3.54 -22.23
CA LYS A 264 -6.81 -3.39 -23.26
C LYS A 264 -6.97 -2.12 -24.09
N ARG A 265 -8.16 -1.91 -24.67
CA ARG A 265 -8.51 -0.67 -25.40
C ARG A 265 -8.51 0.57 -24.50
N MET A 266 -8.89 0.42 -23.23
CA MET A 266 -8.90 1.54 -22.27
C MET A 266 -7.51 2.14 -22.04
N PHE A 267 -6.45 1.34 -22.28
CA PHE A 267 -5.05 1.71 -22.05
C PHE A 267 -4.24 1.99 -23.31
N GLU A 268 -4.82 1.80 -24.51
CA GLU A 268 -4.15 2.11 -25.79
C GLU A 268 -3.78 3.60 -25.91
N LYS A 269 -4.61 4.49 -25.36
CA LYS A 269 -4.32 5.93 -25.37
C LYS A 269 -3.31 6.35 -24.31
N VAL A 270 -3.34 5.72 -23.14
CA VAL A 270 -2.26 5.85 -22.14
C VAL A 270 -0.93 5.37 -22.75
N LYS A 271 -0.97 4.34 -23.61
CA LYS A 271 0.19 3.84 -24.36
C LYS A 271 0.82 4.84 -25.31
N SER A 272 0.01 5.61 -26.03
CA SER A 272 0.52 6.65 -26.93
C SER A 272 1.36 7.71 -26.20
N ASN A 273 1.16 7.87 -24.89
CA ASN A 273 1.90 8.80 -24.04
C ASN A 273 3.12 8.18 -23.34
N PHE A 274 3.37 6.86 -23.45
CA PHE A 274 4.54 6.20 -22.85
C PHE A 274 5.87 6.58 -23.51
N GLY A 275 5.83 7.17 -24.70
CA GLY A 275 7.01 7.36 -25.56
C GLY A 275 7.11 8.75 -26.21
N GLN A 276 6.42 9.77 -25.70
CA GLN A 276 6.75 11.14 -26.07
C GLN A 276 8.10 11.51 -25.43
N ASN A 277 9.16 11.25 -26.22
CA ASN A 277 10.42 11.98 -26.17
C ASN A 277 10.26 13.24 -27.01
#